data_AF-A0AAW5WVI3-F1
#
_entry.id   AF-A0AAW5WVI3-F1
#
_cell.length_a   1.000
_cell.length_b   1.000
_cell.length_c   1.000
_cell.angle_alpha   90.00
_cell.angle_beta   90.00
_cell.angle_gamma   90.00
#
_symmetry.space_group_name_H-M   'P 1'
#
loop_
_entity.id
_entity.type
_entity.pdbx_description
1 polymer ?
#
loop_
_entity_poly.entity_id
_entity_poly.type
_entity_poly.pdbx_seq_one_letter_code
_entity_poly.pdbx_strand_id
1 'polypeptide(L)'
;MWVEKRAKDNYKFVEQYKDPLTGKNKRVSLTLDKNTAHTRKQAQSALEAKIQQRLLHIKDGTLKHGITLKQLSDEWLKNYHTLVKYHTYDNAKSRTHKIVSDIGNDVLVEKVKPVLLEDYLGSVKYFV
;
A
#
# COMPACT_ATOMS: atom_id res chain seq x y z
N MET A 1 15.84 12.15 -4.88
CA MET A 1 14.65 12.98 -5.15
C MET A 1 14.79 13.85 -6.42
N TRP A 2 13.76 13.92 -7.27
CA TRP A 2 13.65 14.87 -8.40
C TRP A 2 12.30 15.63 -8.35
N VAL A 3 12.20 16.74 -9.09
CA VAL A 3 11.01 17.62 -9.08
C VAL A 3 10.38 17.69 -10.47
N GLU A 4 9.08 17.42 -10.55
CA GLU A 4 8.24 17.57 -11.74
C GLU A 4 7.37 18.83 -11.57
N LYS A 5 7.54 19.85 -12.43
CA LYS A 5 6.66 21.02 -12.45
C LYS A 5 5.36 20.67 -13.17
N ARG A 6 4.20 20.88 -12.52
CA ARG A 6 2.89 20.55 -13.09
C ARG A 6 2.13 21.79 -13.59
N ALA A 7 1.97 22.78 -12.72
CA ALA A 7 1.26 24.02 -13.02
C ALA A 7 1.94 25.20 -12.32
N LYS A 8 1.41 26.42 -12.48
CA LYS A 8 1.86 27.58 -11.71
C LYS A 8 1.67 27.27 -10.22
N ASP A 9 2.74 27.40 -9.44
CA ASP A 9 2.79 27.06 -8.01
C ASP A 9 2.33 25.63 -7.69
N ASN A 10 2.71 24.65 -8.51
CA ASN A 10 2.45 23.23 -8.25
C ASN A 10 3.65 22.37 -8.66
N TYR A 11 4.37 21.87 -7.66
CA TYR A 11 5.61 21.09 -7.82
C TYR A 11 5.48 19.72 -7.17
N LYS A 12 5.66 18.67 -7.97
CA LYS A 12 5.64 17.29 -7.50
C LYS A 12 7.07 16.82 -7.25
N PHE A 13 7.39 16.57 -6.00
CA PHE A 13 8.64 15.97 -5.54
C PHE A 13 8.49 14.46 -5.58
N VAL A 14 9.46 13.78 -6.18
CA VAL A 14 9.42 12.33 -6.39
C VAL A 14 10.71 11.70 -5.91
N GLU A 15 10.58 10.54 -5.28
CA GLU A 15 11.70 9.70 -4.90
C GLU A 15 11.38 8.25 -5.23
N GLN A 16 12.43 7.48 -5.52
CA GLN A 16 12.34 6.10 -5.91
C GLN A 16 13.10 5.24 -4.92
N TYR A 17 12.52 4.11 -4.54
CA TYR A 17 13.13 3.12 -3.67
C TYR A 17 12.98 1.74 -4.29
N LYS A 18 13.91 0.83 -3.95
CA LYS A 18 13.82 -0.57 -4.35
C LYS A 18 12.90 -1.30 -3.38
N ASP A 19 11.81 -1.85 -3.90
CA ASP A 19 10.88 -2.60 -3.07
C ASP A 19 11.45 -4.00 -2.76
N PRO A 20 11.62 -4.37 -1.49
CA PRO A 20 12.24 -5.64 -1.11
C PRO A 20 11.38 -6.87 -1.43
N LEU A 21 10.05 -6.74 -1.56
CA LEU A 21 9.15 -7.86 -1.88
C LEU A 21 9.13 -8.18 -3.38
N THR A 22 9.28 -7.16 -4.22
CA THR A 22 9.14 -7.33 -5.69
C THR A 22 10.45 -7.18 -6.44
N GLY A 23 11.51 -6.68 -5.79
CA GLY A 23 12.79 -6.32 -6.41
C GLY A 23 12.73 -5.13 -7.37
N LYS A 24 11.53 -4.60 -7.64
CA LYS A 24 11.27 -3.51 -8.59
C LYS A 24 11.39 -2.15 -7.92
N ASN A 25 11.72 -1.14 -8.71
CA ASN A 25 11.78 0.22 -8.23
C ASN A 25 10.38 0.85 -8.14
N LYS A 26 9.94 1.25 -6.95
CA LYS A 26 8.66 1.95 -6.71
C LYS A 26 8.89 3.43 -6.43
N ARG A 27 7.89 4.26 -6.74
CA ARG A 27 7.95 5.73 -6.56
C ARG A 27 7.07 6.17 -5.39
N VAL A 28 7.55 7.14 -4.62
CA VAL A 28 6.79 7.96 -3.68
C VAL A 28 6.77 9.39 -4.19
N SER A 29 5.68 10.11 -3.95
CA SER A 29 5.62 11.52 -4.31
C SER A 29 4.87 12.37 -3.30
N LEU A 30 5.16 13.66 -3.34
CA LEU A 30 4.52 14.72 -2.58
C LEU A 30 4.37 15.92 -3.50
N THR A 31 3.26 16.63 -3.42
CA THR A 31 3.06 17.87 -4.17
C THR A 31 3.05 19.03 -3.21
N LEU A 32 3.84 20.07 -3.49
CA LEU A 32 3.88 21.32 -2.72
C LEU A 32 3.80 22.52 -3.68
N ASP A 33 3.35 23.65 -3.15
CA ASP A 33 3.08 24.82 -3.98
C ASP A 33 4.35 25.58 -4.40
N LYS A 34 5.44 25.38 -3.66
CA LYS A 34 6.70 26.11 -3.86
C LYS A 34 7.87 25.15 -4.01
N ASN A 35 8.83 25.54 -4.84
CA ASN A 35 10.11 24.85 -5.02
C ASN A 35 11.28 25.69 -4.48
N THR A 36 11.33 25.87 -3.17
CA THR A 36 12.43 26.55 -2.46
C THR A 36 13.36 25.53 -1.80
N ALA A 37 14.53 25.97 -1.34
CA ALA A 37 15.45 25.10 -0.59
C ALA A 37 14.78 24.49 0.67
N HIS A 38 13.94 25.28 1.36
CA HIS A 38 13.19 24.82 2.52
C HIS A 38 12.17 23.74 2.16
N THR A 39 11.35 23.95 1.12
CA THR A 39 10.34 22.96 0.71
C THR A 39 10.97 21.70 0.15
N ARG A 40 12.14 21.77 -0.50
CA ARG A 40 12.92 20.59 -0.91
C ARG A 40 13.34 19.75 0.29
N LYS A 41 13.86 20.38 1.35
CA LYS A 41 14.28 19.67 2.57
C LYS A 41 13.07 19.01 3.26
N GLN A 42 11.97 19.74 3.38
CA GLN A 42 10.72 19.21 3.92
C GLN A 42 10.18 18.03 3.08
N ALA A 43 10.18 18.17 1.75
CA ALA A 43 9.75 17.12 0.85
C ALA A 43 10.63 15.87 0.97
N GLN A 44 11.96 16.04 1.02
CA GLN A 44 12.89 14.93 1.19
C GLN A 44 12.61 14.17 2.50
N SER A 45 12.50 14.86 3.64
CA SER A 45 12.17 14.22 4.92
C SER A 45 10.82 13.50 4.89
N ALA A 46 9.80 14.09 4.25
CA ALA A 46 8.48 13.48 4.13
C ALA A 46 8.47 12.25 3.20
N LEU A 47 9.25 12.29 2.11
CA LEU A 47 9.40 11.15 1.19
C LEU A 47 10.16 10.00 1.85
N GLU A 48 11.23 10.31 2.58
CA GLU A 48 12.00 9.33 3.37
C GLU A 48 11.10 8.68 4.42
N ALA A 49 10.32 9.46 5.18
CA ALA A 49 9.38 8.92 6.15
C ALA A 49 8.35 7.98 5.50
N LYS A 50 7.81 8.34 4.32
CA LYS A 50 6.91 7.46 3.55
C LYS A 50 7.60 6.17 3.09
N ILE A 51 8.86 6.22 2.69
CA ILE A 51 9.63 5.04 2.29
C ILE A 51 9.87 4.15 3.51
N GLN A 52 10.35 4.72 4.61
CA GLN A 52 10.62 3.97 5.85
C GLN A 52 9.36 3.31 6.41
N GLN A 53 8.23 4.01 6.43
CA GLN A 53 6.95 3.39 6.83
C GLN A 53 6.59 2.18 5.96
N ARG A 54 6.80 2.26 4.63
CA ARG A 54 6.57 1.13 3.73
C ARG A 54 7.55 -0.02 3.98
N LEU A 55 8.82 0.28 4.25
CA LEU A 55 9.85 -0.73 4.52
C LEU A 55 9.65 -1.40 5.89
N LEU A 56 9.28 -0.63 6.92
CA LEU A 56 8.95 -1.15 8.26
C LEU A 56 7.76 -2.09 8.19
N HIS A 57 6.69 -1.71 7.50
CA HIS A 57 5.52 -2.60 7.31
C HIS A 57 5.88 -3.92 6.61
N ILE A 58 6.93 -3.95 5.79
CA ILE A 58 7.43 -5.18 5.17
C ILE A 58 8.28 -5.99 6.15
N LYS A 59 9.12 -5.33 6.96
CA LYS A 59 10.03 -5.97 7.93
C LYS A 59 9.32 -6.48 9.19
N ASP A 60 8.27 -5.79 9.65
CA ASP A 60 7.38 -6.21 10.74
C ASP A 60 6.54 -7.45 10.35
N GLY A 61 6.67 -7.92 9.10
CA GLY A 61 6.15 -9.18 8.61
C GLY A 61 6.80 -10.43 9.21
N THR A 62 7.25 -10.39 10.47
CA THR A 62 7.30 -11.63 11.26
C THR A 62 5.91 -12.24 11.16
N LEU A 63 5.81 -13.40 10.52
CA LEU A 63 4.54 -14.10 10.34
C LEU A 63 3.92 -14.27 11.73
N LYS A 64 2.89 -13.47 12.02
CA LYS A 64 2.10 -13.65 13.23
C LYS A 64 1.35 -14.97 13.03
N HIS A 65 1.82 -16.02 13.69
CA HIS A 65 1.20 -17.34 13.61
C HIS A 65 -0.22 -17.31 14.14
N GLY A 66 -1.09 -18.13 13.55
CA GLY A 66 -2.48 -18.27 13.99
C GLY A 66 -3.44 -17.12 13.60
N ILE A 67 -2.99 -16.14 12.80
CA ILE A 67 -3.86 -15.06 12.33
C ILE A 67 -4.65 -15.50 11.10
N THR A 68 -5.96 -15.21 11.09
CA THR A 68 -6.81 -15.43 9.92
C THR A 68 -6.74 -14.28 8.93
N LEU A 69 -7.06 -14.55 7.65
CA LEU A 69 -7.14 -13.57 6.58
C LEU A 69 -8.09 -12.42 6.93
N LYS A 70 -9.22 -12.72 7.58
CA LYS A 70 -10.15 -11.71 8.08
C LYS A 70 -9.50 -10.78 9.11
N GLN A 71 -8.88 -11.34 10.14
CA GLN A 71 -8.22 -10.55 11.19
C GLN A 71 -7.12 -9.65 10.62
N LEU A 72 -6.29 -10.19 9.71
CA LEU A 72 -5.28 -9.42 9.01
C LEU A 72 -5.90 -8.26 8.20
N SER A 73 -6.99 -8.54 7.49
CA SER A 73 -7.67 -7.54 6.67
C SER A 73 -8.29 -6.41 7.51
N ASP A 74 -8.85 -6.74 8.68
CA ASP A 74 -9.43 -5.79 9.61
C ASP A 74 -8.36 -4.88 10.24
N GLU A 75 -7.21 -5.45 10.65
CA GLU A 75 -6.06 -4.68 11.13
C GLU A 75 -5.54 -3.72 10.06
N TRP A 76 -5.39 -4.20 8.82
CA TRP A 76 -4.94 -3.38 7.70
C TRP A 76 -5.94 -2.25 7.40
N LEU A 77 -7.25 -2.53 7.36
CA LEU A 77 -8.28 -1.53 7.08
C LEU A 77 -8.30 -0.40 8.13
N LYS A 78 -8.13 -0.73 9.42
CA LYS A 78 -8.02 0.27 10.49
C LYS A 78 -6.87 1.24 10.25
N ASN A 79 -5.70 0.71 9.90
CA ASN A 79 -4.53 1.53 9.60
C ASN A 79 -4.75 2.34 8.32
N TYR A 80 -5.27 1.71 7.26
CA TYR A 80 -5.51 2.34 5.97
C TYR A 80 -6.51 3.50 6.04
N HIS A 81 -7.55 3.40 6.88
CA HIS A 81 -8.54 4.46 7.08
C HIS A 81 -7.90 5.80 7.48
N THR A 82 -6.84 5.77 8.28
CA THR A 82 -6.15 7.01 8.72
C THR A 82 -5.29 7.65 7.63
N LEU A 83 -4.96 6.90 6.57
CA LEU A 83 -4.03 7.30 5.53
C LEU A 83 -4.71 7.89 4.29
N VAL A 84 -6.01 7.64 4.12
CA VAL A 84 -6.72 7.99 2.88
C VAL A 84 -8.06 8.69 3.13
N LYS A 85 -8.60 9.32 2.08
CA LYS A 85 -9.93 9.93 2.13
C LYS A 85 -11.03 8.85 2.18
N TYR A 86 -12.20 9.23 2.72
CA TYR A 86 -13.35 8.35 2.91
C TYR A 86 -13.70 7.48 1.69
N HIS A 87 -13.91 8.08 0.51
CA HIS A 87 -14.27 7.29 -0.69
C HIS A 87 -13.17 6.33 -1.15
N THR A 88 -11.89 6.68 -0.93
CA THR A 88 -10.77 5.78 -1.22
C THR A 88 -10.78 4.59 -0.26
N TYR A 89 -11.03 4.86 1.02
CA TYR A 89 -11.16 3.83 2.04
C TYR A 89 -12.36 2.91 1.76
N ASP A 90 -13.53 3.46 1.46
CA ASP A 90 -14.77 2.70 1.25
C ASP A 90 -14.63 1.72 0.06
N ASN A 91 -14.06 2.20 -1.03
CA ASN A 91 -13.71 1.36 -2.19
C ASN A 91 -12.74 0.22 -1.82
N ALA A 92 -11.72 0.52 -1.02
CA ALA A 92 -10.75 -0.49 -0.58
C ALA A 92 -11.40 -1.51 0.36
N LYS A 93 -12.22 -1.05 1.32
CA LYS A 93 -12.98 -1.89 2.25
C LYS A 93 -13.86 -2.89 1.52
N SER A 94 -14.66 -2.41 0.57
CA SER A 94 -15.56 -3.27 -0.21
C SER A 94 -14.80 -4.37 -0.97
N ARG A 95 -13.70 -4.00 -1.65
CA ARG A 95 -12.86 -4.95 -2.40
C ARG A 95 -12.18 -5.97 -1.48
N THR A 96 -11.60 -5.51 -0.38
CA THR A 96 -10.93 -6.38 0.59
C THR A 96 -11.92 -7.37 1.21
N HIS A 97 -13.11 -6.93 1.60
CA HIS A 97 -14.14 -7.83 2.12
C HIS A 97 -14.53 -8.90 1.11
N LYS A 98 -14.68 -8.54 -0.18
CA LYS A 98 -14.98 -9.51 -1.24
C LYS A 98 -13.87 -10.55 -1.40
N ILE A 99 -12.62 -10.10 -1.51
CA ILE A 99 -11.45 -11.01 -1.62
C ILE A 99 -11.38 -11.98 -0.43
N VAL A 100 -11.51 -11.45 0.79
CA VAL A 100 -11.45 -12.27 2.01
C VAL A 100 -12.62 -13.24 2.09
N SER A 101 -13.82 -12.83 1.67
CA SER A 101 -14.99 -13.70 1.62
C SER A 101 -14.84 -14.81 0.57
N ASP A 102 -14.30 -14.49 -0.60
CA ASP A 102 -14.12 -15.43 -1.71
C ASP A 102 -13.03 -16.48 -1.40
N ILE A 103 -11.94 -16.05 -0.73
CA ILE A 103 -10.86 -16.96 -0.30
C ILE A 103 -11.26 -17.74 0.96
N GLY A 104 -11.98 -17.11 1.89
CA GLY A 104 -12.43 -17.69 3.15
C GLY A 104 -11.93 -16.89 4.37
N ASN A 105 -12.86 -16.48 5.22
CA ASN A 105 -12.60 -15.64 6.40
C ASN A 105 -11.66 -16.31 7.42
N ASP A 106 -11.76 -17.62 7.59
CA ASP A 106 -11.05 -18.41 8.61
C ASP A 106 -9.71 -18.98 8.10
N VAL A 107 -9.35 -18.69 6.84
CA VAL A 107 -8.09 -19.15 6.27
C VAL A 107 -6.92 -18.49 7.01
N LEU A 108 -6.03 -19.31 7.55
CA LEU A 108 -4.82 -18.84 8.22
C LEU A 108 -3.85 -18.25 7.20
N VAL A 109 -3.30 -17.07 7.50
CA VAL A 109 -2.35 -16.36 6.62
C VAL A 109 -1.13 -17.23 6.29
N GLU A 110 -0.65 -18.00 7.26
CA GLU A 110 0.48 -18.93 7.08
C GLU A 110 0.18 -20.13 6.16
N LYS A 111 -1.10 -20.42 5.91
CA LYS A 111 -1.54 -21.49 5.00
C LYS A 111 -1.91 -20.97 3.62
N VAL A 112 -1.81 -19.65 3.38
CA VAL A 112 -2.02 -19.07 2.05
C VAL A 112 -0.88 -19.51 1.13
N LYS A 113 -1.20 -20.42 0.21
CA LYS A 113 -0.27 -20.97 -0.78
C LYS A 113 -0.55 -20.37 -2.16
N PRO A 114 0.43 -20.37 -3.09
CA PRO A 114 0.21 -19.91 -4.46
C PRO A 114 -1.01 -20.56 -5.14
N VAL A 115 -1.23 -21.86 -4.96
CA VAL A 115 -2.38 -22.59 -5.53
C VAL A 115 -3.72 -21.99 -5.14
N LEU A 116 -3.89 -21.60 -3.87
CA LEU A 116 -5.13 -20.96 -3.40
C LEU A 116 -5.37 -19.61 -4.12
N LEU A 117 -4.30 -18.87 -4.41
CA LEU A 117 -4.38 -17.61 -5.14
C LEU A 117 -4.67 -17.85 -6.62
N GLU A 118 -4.12 -18.89 -7.23
CA GLU A 118 -4.41 -19.29 -8.60
C GLU A 118 -5.89 -19.67 -8.76
N ASP A 119 -6.43 -20.48 -7.84
CA ASP A 119 -7.85 -20.86 -7.84
C ASP A 119 -8.76 -19.64 -7.71
N TYR A 120 -8.44 -18.72 -6.80
CA TYR A 120 -9.16 -17.46 -6.64
C TYR A 120 -9.10 -16.59 -7.92
N LEU A 121 -7.93 -16.41 -8.50
CA LEU A 121 -7.79 -15.62 -9.73
C LEU A 121 -8.50 -16.29 -10.92
N GLY A 122 -8.55 -17.62 -10.94
CA GLY A 122 -9.34 -18.40 -11.87
C GLY A 122 -10.83 -18.13 -11.73
N SER A 123 -11.37 -18.16 -10.50
CA SER A 123 -12.80 -17.94 -10.26
C SER A 123 -13.25 -16.53 -10.67
N VAL A 124 -12.42 -15.51 -10.50
CA VAL A 124 -12.73 -14.12 -10.88
C VAL A 124 -12.73 -13.90 -12.40
N LYS A 125 -11.92 -14.65 -13.16
CA LYS A 125 -11.83 -14.50 -14.63
C LYS A 125 -13.10 -14.87 -15.38
N TYR A 126 -13.94 -15.75 -14.84
CA TYR A 126 -15.16 -16.23 -15.49
C TYR A 126 -16.39 -15.34 -15.24
N PHE A 127 -16.22 -14.17 -14.59
CA PHE A 127 -17.29 -13.19 -14.35
C PHE A 127 -17.18 -11.93 -15.25
N VAL A 128 -16.41 -11.98 -16.33
CA VAL A 128 -16.29 -10.93 -17.36
C VAL A 128 -16.74 -11.49 -18.71
#